data_AF-A0A8E2I7B7-F1
#
_entry.id   AF-A0A8E2I7B7-F1
#
_cell.length_a   1.000
_cell.length_b   1.000
_cell.length_c   1.000
_cell.angle_alpha   90.00
_cell.angle_beta   90.00
_cell.angle_gamma   90.00
#
_symmetry.space_group_name_H-M   'P 1'
#
loop_
_entity.id
_entity.type
_entity.pdbx_description
1 polymer ?
#
loop_
_entity_poly.entity_id
_entity_poly.type
_entity_poly.pdbx_seq_one_letter_code
_entity_poly.pdbx_strand_id
1 'polypeptide(L)'
;MDPIIVIAVISGLILLLLISGSPGRPFRFIGQIAVKIAIGALFLFFLNQFGGQFGIHVPINFITTAVSGLLGIPGVIGLTVIQTWILA
;
A
#
# COMPACT_ATOMS: atom_id res chain seq x y z
N MET A 1 15.72 11.41 -22.23
CA MET A 1 16.12 11.48 -20.80
C MET A 1 17.62 11.41 -20.77
N ASP A 2 18.31 12.42 -20.26
CA ASP A 2 19.77 12.44 -20.28
C ASP A 2 20.34 11.26 -19.50
N PRO A 3 21.32 10.52 -20.04
CA PRO A 3 21.92 9.35 -19.39
C PRO A 3 22.41 9.66 -17.96
N ILE A 4 22.83 10.91 -17.73
CA ILE A 4 23.27 11.43 -16.44
C ILE A 4 22.13 11.38 -15.41
N ILE A 5 20.90 11.72 -15.79
CA ILE A 5 19.73 11.70 -14.91
C ILE A 5 19.37 10.26 -14.54
N VAL A 6 19.44 9.34 -15.50
CA VAL A 6 19.16 7.91 -15.26
C VAL A 6 20.20 7.31 -14.31
N ILE A 7 21.49 7.61 -14.52
CA ILE A 7 22.57 7.14 -13.66
C ILE A 7 22.45 7.73 -12.25
N ALA A 8 22.11 9.02 -12.12
CA ALA A 8 21.90 9.68 -10.84
C ALA A 8 20.71 9.09 -10.05
N VAL A 9 19.60 8.79 -10.73
CA VAL A 9 18.42 8.17 -10.11
C VAL A 9 18.74 6.74 -9.65
N ILE A 10 19.42 5.95 -10.49
CA ILE A 10 19.77 4.55 -10.16
C ILE A 10 20.79 4.50 -9.01
N SER A 11 21.83 5.34 -9.04
CA SER A 11 22.83 5.42 -7.96
C SER A 11 22.24 5.94 -6.66
N GLY A 12 21.33 6.94 -6.73
CA GLY A 12 20.55 7.39 -5.58
C GLY A 12 19.68 6.28 -5.00
N LEU A 13 19.04 5.47 -5.85
CA LEU A 13 18.26 4.30 -5.43
C LEU A 13 19.14 3.25 -4.76
N ILE A 14 20.31 2.95 -5.34
CA ILE A 14 21.27 1.97 -4.80
C ILE A 14 21.81 2.43 -3.44
N LEU A 15 22.15 3.71 -3.29
CA LEU A 15 22.58 4.28 -2.01
C LEU A 15 21.46 4.26 -0.97
N LEU A 16 20.22 4.56 -1.37
CA LEU A 16 19.04 4.41 -0.52
C LEU A 16 18.86 2.95 -0.08
N LEU A 17 19.02 1.99 -0.98
CA LEU A 17 18.94 0.56 -0.67
C LEU A 17 20.09 0.11 0.23
N LEU A 18 21.31 0.65 0.04
CA LEU A 18 22.49 0.34 0.86
C LEU A 18 22.35 0.89 2.29
N ILE A 19 21.79 2.11 2.44
CA ILE A 19 21.44 2.70 3.73
C ILE A 19 20.27 1.93 4.38
N SER A 20 19.30 1.49 3.56
CA SER A 20 18.15 0.68 3.98
C SER A 20 18.54 -0.76 4.39
N GLY A 21 19.75 -1.23 4.06
CA GLY A 21 20.27 -2.54 4.45
C GLY A 21 20.85 -2.62 5.86
N SER A 22 20.99 -1.49 6.57
CA SER A 22 21.55 -1.47 7.91
C SER A 22 20.56 -2.04 8.95
N PRO A 23 20.98 -2.97 9.83
CA PRO A 23 20.11 -3.69 10.77
C PRO A 23 19.74 -2.84 12.00
N GLY A 24 19.41 -1.57 11.78
CA GLY A 24 18.78 -0.72 12.78
C GLY A 24 17.34 -1.18 12.98
N ARG A 25 17.04 -1.70 14.18
CA ARG A 25 15.72 -2.17 14.62
C ARG A 25 14.52 -1.31 14.16
N PRO A 26 14.55 0.04 14.02
CA PRO A 26 13.41 0.82 13.51
C PRO A 26 13.18 0.76 11.98
N PHE A 27 14.19 0.60 11.13
CA PHE A 27 14.02 0.61 9.67
C PHE A 27 13.29 -0.64 9.16
N ARG A 28 13.49 -1.79 9.83
CA ARG A 28 12.74 -3.01 9.56
C ARG A 28 11.24 -2.84 9.83
N PHE A 29 10.86 -2.06 10.85
CA PHE A 29 9.45 -1.74 11.11
C PHE A 29 8.85 -0.87 10.01
N ILE A 30 9.57 0.15 9.54
CA ILE A 30 9.10 1.00 8.44
C ILE A 30 8.87 0.17 7.17
N GLY A 31 9.83 -0.69 6.81
CA GLY A 31 9.68 -1.61 5.68
C GLY A 31 8.51 -2.59 5.86
N GLN A 32 8.32 -3.15 7.05
CA GLN A 32 7.19 -4.03 7.34
C GLN A 32 5.84 -3.33 7.26
N ILE A 33 5.75 -2.08 7.72
CA ILE A 33 4.55 -1.26 7.61
C ILE A 33 4.28 -0.93 6.14
N ALA A 34 5.31 -0.54 5.38
CA ALA A 34 5.18 -0.26 3.95
C ALA A 34 4.68 -1.50 3.18
N VAL A 35 5.20 -2.69 3.48
CA VAL A 35 4.73 -3.96 2.90
C VAL A 35 3.28 -4.23 3.27
N LYS A 36 2.89 -4.05 4.54
CA LYS A 36 1.50 -4.22 4.98
C LYS A 36 0.55 -3.26 4.26
N ILE A 37 0.92 -1.99 4.13
CA ILE A 37 0.17 -0.98 3.36
C ILE A 37 0.05 -1.42 1.90
N ALA A 38 1.15 -1.85 1.26
CA ALA A 38 1.11 -2.35 -0.12
C ALA A 38 0.16 -3.55 -0.28
N ILE A 39 0.17 -4.49 0.66
CA ILE A 39 -0.76 -5.63 0.68
C ILE A 39 -2.22 -5.15 0.82
N GLY A 40 -2.49 -4.17 1.69
CA GLY A 40 -3.81 -3.56 1.84
C GLY A 40 -4.31 -2.92 0.54
N ALA A 41 -3.44 -2.18 -0.15
CA ALA A 41 -3.75 -1.55 -1.43
C ALA A 41 -4.08 -2.62 -2.49
N LEU A 42 -3.32 -3.71 -2.50
CA LEU A 42 -3.52 -4.84 -3.40
C LEU A 42 -4.87 -5.53 -3.13
N PHE A 43 -5.25 -5.72 -1.86
CA PHE A 43 -6.58 -6.25 -1.53
C PHE A 43 -7.71 -5.33 -1.93
N LEU A 44 -7.62 -4.03 -1.64
CA LEU A 44 -8.62 -3.05 -2.05
C LEU A 44 -8.71 -2.93 -3.57
N PHE A 45 -7.57 -3.03 -4.27
CA PHE A 45 -7.53 -3.06 -5.73
C PHE A 45 -8.31 -4.26 -6.27
N PHE A 46 -8.05 -5.47 -5.78
CA PHE A 46 -8.82 -6.64 -6.20
C PHE A 46 -10.29 -6.54 -5.83
N LEU A 47 -10.61 -6.08 -4.61
CA LEU A 47 -11.98 -5.83 -4.20
C LEU A 47 -12.67 -4.87 -5.18
N ASN A 48 -12.01 -3.79 -5.60
CA ASN A 48 -12.62 -2.84 -6.53
C ASN A 48 -12.71 -3.38 -7.96
N GLN A 49 -11.75 -4.18 -8.42
CA GLN A 49 -11.81 -4.78 -9.76
C GLN A 49 -12.94 -5.81 -9.86
N PHE A 50 -13.09 -6.68 -8.86
CA PHE A 50 -14.15 -7.70 -8.85
C PHE A 50 -15.48 -7.19 -8.29
N GLY A 51 -15.44 -6.25 -7.35
CA GLY A 51 -16.59 -5.66 -6.67
C GLY A 51 -17.22 -4.50 -7.42
N GLY A 52 -16.47 -3.84 -8.32
CA GLY A 52 -16.97 -2.73 -9.14
C GLY A 52 -18.18 -3.14 -10.00
N GLN A 53 -18.21 -4.38 -10.49
CA GLN A 53 -19.37 -4.92 -11.22
C GLN A 53 -20.63 -5.07 -10.35
N PHE A 54 -20.48 -5.11 -9.02
CA PHE A 54 -21.55 -5.16 -8.03
C PHE A 54 -21.82 -3.80 -7.37
N GLY A 55 -21.22 -2.71 -7.88
CA GLY A 55 -21.34 -1.37 -7.30
C GLY A 55 -20.52 -1.16 -6.02
N ILE A 56 -19.66 -2.12 -5.66
CA ILE A 56 -18.79 -2.02 -4.49
C ILE A 56 -17.49 -1.33 -4.92
N HIS A 57 -17.27 -0.12 -4.40
CA HIS A 57 -16.05 0.63 -4.65
C HIS A 57 -15.56 1.31 -3.37
N VAL A 58 -14.47 0.80 -2.80
CA VAL A 58 -13.81 1.41 -1.64
C VAL A 58 -12.66 2.28 -2.13
N PRO A 59 -12.62 3.58 -1.84
CA PRO A 59 -11.57 4.47 -2.33
C PRO A 59 -10.19 3.99 -1.85
N ILE A 60 -9.22 3.88 -2.78
CA ILE A 60 -7.84 3.46 -2.46
C ILE A 60 -7.05 4.71 -2.08
N ASN A 61 -6.95 4.97 -0.79
CA ASN A 61 -6.16 6.09 -0.23
C ASN A 61 -5.27 5.58 0.91
N PHE A 62 -4.41 6.43 1.45
CA PHE A 62 -3.47 6.05 2.51
C PHE A 62 -4.19 5.46 3.74
N ILE A 63 -5.34 6.01 4.12
CA ILE A 63 -6.10 5.59 5.30
C ILE A 63 -6.75 4.22 5.06
N THR A 64 -7.50 4.04 3.99
CA THR A 64 -8.18 2.77 3.67
C THR A 64 -7.18 1.65 3.43
N THR A 65 -6.07 1.98 2.76
CA THR A 65 -4.95 1.07 2.52
C THR A 65 -4.24 0.68 3.81
N ALA A 66 -4.02 1.61 4.74
CA ALA A 66 -3.44 1.30 6.03
C ALA A 66 -4.37 0.42 6.88
N VAL A 67 -5.67 0.70 6.90
CA VAL A 67 -6.67 -0.09 7.65
C VAL A 67 -6.76 -1.51 7.10
N SER A 68 -6.91 -1.66 5.77
CA SER A 68 -6.92 -2.97 5.09
C SER A 68 -5.57 -3.70 5.17
N GLY A 69 -4.45 -2.99 5.18
CA GLY A 69 -3.11 -3.57 5.28
C GLY A 69 -2.74 -4.02 6.70
N LEU A 70 -3.19 -3.27 7.71
CA LEU A 70 -2.94 -3.59 9.12
C LEU A 70 -3.85 -4.71 9.62
N LEU A 71 -5.15 -4.62 9.31
CA LEU A 71 -6.15 -5.61 9.72
C LEU A 71 -6.25 -6.78 8.73
N GLY A 72 -5.82 -6.63 7.48
CA GLY A 72 -5.94 -7.65 6.44
C GLY A 72 -7.37 -7.80 5.93
N ILE A 73 -7.77 -9.05 5.68
CA ILE A 73 -9.13 -9.43 5.22
C ILE A 73 -10.26 -8.81 6.07
N PRO A 74 -10.25 -8.87 7.42
CA PRO A 74 -11.31 -8.24 8.20
C PRO A 74 -11.37 -6.71 8.04
N GLY A 75 -10.23 -6.05 7.78
CA GLY A 75 -10.22 -4.62 7.46
C GLY A 75 -10.87 -4.30 6.13
N VAL A 76 -10.60 -5.12 5.11
CA VAL A 76 -11.21 -4.98 3.77
C VAL A 76 -12.74 -5.16 3.86
N ILE A 77 -13.19 -6.20 4.57
CA ILE A 77 -14.63 -6.46 4.77
C ILE A 77 -15.26 -5.31 5.54
N GLY A 78 -14.65 -4.85 6.63
CA GLY A 78 -15.16 -3.73 7.43
C GLY A 78 -15.30 -2.45 6.62
N LEU A 79 -14.27 -2.07 5.85
CA LEU A 79 -14.32 -0.89 4.98
C LEU A 79 -15.40 -1.03 3.90
N THR A 80 -15.55 -2.23 3.33
CA THR A 80 -16.62 -2.51 2.36
C THR A 80 -17.99 -2.31 2.98
N VAL A 81 -18.22 -2.84 4.18
CA VAL A 81 -19.50 -2.70 4.88
C VAL A 81 -19.79 -1.23 5.20
N ILE A 82 -18.81 -0.48 5.69
CA ILE A 82 -18.97 0.96 5.98
C ILE A 82 -19.33 1.71 4.71
N GLN A 83 -18.62 1.45 3.60
CA GLN A 83 -18.85 2.12 2.33
C GLN A 83 -20.24 1.80 1.75
N THR A 84 -20.66 0.54 1.80
CA THR A 84 -21.89 0.08 1.13
C THR A 84 -23.15 0.29 1.98
N TRP A 85 -23.05 0.29 3.31
CA TRP A 85 -24.21 0.31 4.20
C TRP A 85 -24.32 1.55 5.08
N ILE A 86 -23.22 2.22 5.39
CA ILE A 86 -23.21 3.39 6.30
C ILE A 86 -23.10 4.69 5.50
N LEU A 87 -22.19 4.74 4.53
CA LEU A 87 -21.94 5.91 3.68
C LEU A 87 -22.70 5.87 2.35
N ALA A 88 -23.64 4.93 2.21
CA ALA A 88 -24.44 4.68 0.99
C ALA A 88 -25.10 5.95 0.44
#